data_AF-A0A059J298-F1
#
_entry.id   AF-A0A059J298-F1
#
_cell.length_a   1.000
_cell.length_b   1.000
_cell.length_c   1.000
_cell.angle_alpha   90.00
_cell.angle_beta   90.00
_cell.angle_gamma   90.00
#
_symmetry.space_group_name_H-M   'P 1'
#
loop_
_entity.id
_entity.type
_entity.pdbx_description
1 polymer ?
#
loop_
_entity_poly.entity_id
_entity_poly.type
_entity_poly.pdbx_seq_one_letter_code
_entity_poly.pdbx_strand_id
1 'polypeptide(L)' 'MKGITTYSLSQNRQRPTAGMLYNAFFNTYRRAKAQVLYVLPPFIAAYALMDWATKKNEYLMSKPGRLAHGGDDE' A
#
# COMPACT_ATOMS: atom_id res chain seq x y z
N MET A 1 37.91 3.47 -1.47
CA MET A 1 37.84 2.21 -2.24
C MET A 1 39.17 2.04 -2.97
N LYS A 2 39.97 1.04 -2.59
CA LYS A 2 41.18 0.63 -3.31
C LYS A 2 40.98 -0.83 -3.75
N GLY A 3 41.38 -1.17 -4.96
CA GLY A 3 41.35 -2.55 -5.48
C GLY A 3 40.03 -3.01 -6.12
N ILE A 4 39.07 -2.11 -6.39
CA ILE A 4 37.85 -2.46 -7.15
C ILE A 4 38.04 -1.99 -8.60
N THR A 5 37.99 -2.93 -9.54
CA THR A 5 38.03 -2.64 -10.98
C THR A 5 36.65 -2.94 -11.58
N THR A 6 36.09 -1.95 -12.27
CA THR A 6 34.75 -2.05 -12.88
C THR A 6 34.89 -2.14 -14.39
N TYR A 7 34.14 -3.06 -15.00
CA TYR A 7 34.04 -3.22 -16.45
C TYR A 7 32.63 -2.90 -16.92
N SER A 8 32.51 -2.29 -18.10
CA SER A 8 31.22 -2.00 -18.73
C SER A 8 31.33 -2.16 -20.25
N LEU A 9 30.18 -2.39 -20.91
CA LEU A 9 30.08 -2.48 -22.36
C LEU A 9 29.47 -1.20 -22.92
N SER A 10 29.94 -0.74 -24.10
CA SER A 10 29.32 0.38 -24.81
C SER A 10 27.82 0.15 -25.05
N GLN A 11 26.99 1.18 -24.85
CA GLN A 11 25.54 1.10 -24.96
C GLN A 11 25.09 0.73 -26.39
N ASN A 12 25.82 1.18 -27.41
CA ASN A 12 25.56 0.84 -28.82
C ASN A 12 25.79 -0.65 -29.14
N ARG A 13 26.36 -1.41 -28.20
CA ARG A 13 26.62 -2.85 -28.32
C ARG A 13 25.69 -3.69 -27.43
N GLN A 14 24.80 -3.06 -26.67
CA GLN A 14 23.83 -3.74 -25.81
C GLN A 14 22.46 -3.83 -26.48
N ARG A 15 21.67 -4.81 -26.07
CA ARG A 15 20.25 -4.91 -26.44
C ARG A 15 19.41 -4.32 -25.29
N PRO A 16 18.86 -3.10 -25.42
CA PRO A 16 18.35 -2.34 -24.28
C PRO A 16 17.12 -2.98 -23.59
N THR A 17 16.33 -3.76 -24.32
CA THR A 17 15.09 -4.39 -23.81
C THR A 17 15.20 -5.92 -23.69
N ALA A 18 16.40 -6.48 -23.86
CA ALA A 18 16.58 -7.93 -23.79
C ALA A 18 16.17 -8.48 -22.43
N GLY A 19 15.24 -9.46 -22.44
CA GLY A 19 14.74 -10.10 -21.22
C GLY A 19 13.87 -9.20 -20.34
N MET A 20 13.51 -7.99 -20.78
CA MET A 20 12.82 -7.01 -19.94
C MET A 20 11.48 -7.54 -19.42
N LEU A 21 10.63 -8.14 -20.27
CA LEU A 21 9.31 -8.63 -19.84
C LEU A 21 9.41 -9.79 -18.85
N TYR A 22 10.23 -10.79 -19.16
CA TYR A 22 10.46 -11.94 -18.27
C TYR A 22 11.02 -11.48 -16.93
N ASN A 23 12.08 -10.67 -16.93
CA ASN A 23 12.69 -10.17 -15.71
C ASN A 23 11.78 -9.22 -14.94
N ALA A 24 11.03 -8.36 -15.63
CA ALA A 24 10.10 -7.42 -15.00
C ALA A 24 9.03 -8.17 -14.22
N PHE A 25 8.40 -9.19 -14.79
CA PHE A 25 7.33 -9.92 -14.11
C PHE A 25 7.82 -10.58 -12.81
N PHE A 26 8.84 -11.44 -12.89
CA PHE A 26 9.31 -12.20 -11.73
C PHE A 26 10.00 -11.31 -10.69
N ASN A 27 10.81 -10.33 -11.13
CA ASN A 27 11.48 -9.43 -10.20
C ASN A 27 10.49 -8.47 -9.53
N THR A 28 9.47 -7.99 -10.25
CA THR A 28 8.44 -7.13 -9.65
C THR A 28 7.63 -7.91 -8.62
N TYR A 29 7.20 -9.13 -8.92
CA TYR A 29 6.50 -9.97 -7.93
C TYR A 29 7.38 -10.23 -6.70
N ARG A 30 8.65 -10.63 -6.89
CA ARG A 30 9.59 -10.88 -5.79
C ARG A 30 9.80 -9.65 -4.91
N ARG A 31 9.84 -8.45 -5.51
CA ARG A 31 9.98 -7.18 -4.78
C ARG A 31 8.69 -6.79 -4.06
N ALA A 32 7.55 -6.90 -4.73
CA ALA A 32 6.25 -6.56 -4.18
C ALA A 32 5.92 -7.44 -2.96
N LYS A 33 6.08 -8.76 -3.06
CA LYS A 33 5.77 -9.68 -1.95
C LYS A 33 6.54 -9.37 -0.67
N ALA A 34 7.79 -8.89 -0.79
CA ALA A 34 8.63 -8.55 0.35
C ALA A 34 8.12 -7.30 1.10
N GLN A 35 7.28 -6.49 0.47
CA GLN A 35 6.75 -5.25 1.03
C GLN A 35 5.28 -5.35 1.46
N VAL A 36 4.56 -6.40 1.04
CA VAL A 36 3.12 -6.56 1.33
C VAL A 36 2.84 -6.43 2.83
N LEU A 37 3.63 -7.05 3.70
CA LEU A 37 3.38 -7.00 5.15
C LEU A 37 3.65 -5.64 5.81
N TYR A 38 4.38 -4.75 5.14
CA TYR A 38 4.61 -3.39 5.65
C TYR A 38 3.55 -2.41 5.15
N VAL A 39 3.02 -2.67 3.95
CA VAL A 39 2.06 -1.78 3.30
C VAL A 39 0.62 -2.19 3.64
N LEU A 40 0.27 -3.46 3.48
CA LEU A 40 -1.12 -3.91 3.56
C LEU A 40 -1.75 -3.71 4.95
N PRO A 41 -1.09 -4.06 6.07
CA PRO A 41 -1.70 -3.92 7.40
C PRO A 41 -2.12 -2.50 7.78
N PRO A 42 -1.28 -1.45 7.64
CA PRO A 42 -1.73 -0.09 7.96
C PRO A 42 -2.84 0.40 7.03
N PHE A 43 -2.84 0.02 5.74
CA PHE A 43 -3.93 0.39 4.83
C PHE A 43 -5.26 -0.28 5.19
N ILE A 44 -5.24 -1.57 5.53
CA ILE A 44 -6.44 -2.28 6.00
C ILE A 44 -6.96 -1.65 7.29
N ALA A 45 -6.08 -1.38 8.26
CA ALA A 45 -6.46 -0.75 9.51
C ALA A 45 -7.07 0.64 9.30
N ALA A 46 -6.44 1.47 8.46
CA ALA A 46 -6.96 2.80 8.13
C ALA A 46 -8.33 2.74 7.45
N TYR A 47 -8.51 1.82 6.50
CA TYR A 47 -9.79 1.63 5.82
C TYR A 47 -10.89 1.18 6.78
N ALA A 48 -10.60 0.19 7.62
CA ALA A 48 -11.57 -0.31 8.60
C ALA A 48 -11.95 0.76 9.63
N LEU A 49 -10.97 1.54 10.12
CA LEU A 49 -11.21 2.64 11.05
C LEU A 49 -12.09 3.72 10.41
N MET A 50 -11.82 4.06 9.14
CA MET A 50 -12.61 5.04 8.41
C MET A 50 -14.05 4.57 8.17
N ASP A 51 -14.25 3.31 7.76
CA ASP A 51 -15.58 2.73 7.57
C ASP A 51 -16.38 2.72 8.89
N TRP A 52 -15.74 2.33 10.00
CA TRP A 52 -16.35 2.40 11.32
C TRP A 52 -16.72 3.83 11.71
N ALA A 53 -15.81 4.80 11.52
CA ALA A 53 -16.03 6.19 11.88
C ALA A 53 -17.19 6.80 11.08
N THR A 54 -17.25 6.55 9.76
CA THR A 54 -18.33 7.02 8.88
C THR A 54 -19.68 6.46 9.32
N LYS A 55 -19.77 5.13 9.53
CA LYS A 55 -21.03 4.49 9.96
C LYS A 55 -21.47 4.96 11.33
N LYS A 56 -20.54 5.14 12.28
CA LYS A 56 -20.86 5.66 13.61
C LYS A 56 -21.37 7.10 13.53
N ASN A 57 -20.72 7.94 12.71
CA ASN A 57 -21.16 9.32 12.49
C ASN A 57 -22.57 9.38 11.89
N GLU A 58 -22.84 8.60 10.85
CA GLU A 58 -24.18 8.50 10.24
C GLU A 58 -25.23 8.03 11.25
N TYR A 59 -24.91 7.03 12.07
CA TYR A 59 -25.80 6.56 13.12
C TYR A 59 -26.11 7.64 14.15
N LEU A 60 -25.10 8.37 14.64
CA LEU A 60 -25.31 9.45 15.62
C LEU A 60 -26.17 10.59 15.06
N MET A 61 -26.07 10.86 13.76
CA MET A 61 -26.91 11.87 13.10
C MET A 61 -28.31 11.37 12.75
N SER A 62 -28.54 10.06 12.82
CA SER A 62 -29.85 9.45 12.57
C SER A 62 -30.84 9.69 13.72
N LYS A 63 -32.15 9.62 13.42
CA LYS A 63 -33.21 9.72 14.43
C LYS A 63 -33.05 8.72 15.59
N PRO A 64 -32.88 7.40 15.35
CA PRO A 64 -32.70 6.45 16.45
C PRO A 64 -31.42 6.71 17.24
N GLY A 65 -30.33 7.14 16.60
CA GLY A 65 -29.09 7.49 17.31
C GLY A 65 -29.24 8.73 18.20
N ARG A 66 -29.99 9.74 17.76
CA ARG A 66 -30.30 10.92 18.57
C ARG A 66 -31.22 10.59 19.75
N LEU A 67 -32.15 9.65 19.59
CA LEU A 67 -33.00 9.19 20.69
C LEU A 67 -32.22 8.35 21.71
N ALA A 68 -31.28 7.52 21.25
CA ALA A 68 -30.49 6.64 22.10
C ALA A 68 -29.35 7.34 22.85
N HIS A 69 -28.89 8.51 22.38
CA HIS A 69 -27.75 9.25 22.96
C HIS A 69 -28.07 10.69 23.35
N GLY A 70 -29.24 11.24 22.97
CA GLY A 70 -29.65 12.61 23.31
C GLY A 70 -30.57 12.70 24.53
N GLY A 71 -30.86 11.57 25.20
CA GLY A 71 -31.65 11.50 26.44
C GLY A 71 -30.83 11.24 27.70
N ASP A 72 -29.50 11.18 27.60
CA ASP A 72 -28.59 10.98 28.75
C ASP A 72 -28.12 12.33 29.37
N ASP A 73 -28.63 13.47 28.87
CA ASP A 73 -28.34 14.83 29.37
C ASP A 73 -29.40 15.34 30.39
N GLU A 74 -30.20 14.46 30.99
CA GLU A 74 -31.09 14.76 32.14
C GLU A 74 -30.77 13.92 33.39
#